data_AF-H6R979-F1
#
_entry.id   AF-H6R979-F1
#
_cell.length_a   1.000
_cell.length_b   1.000
_cell.length_c   1.000
_cell.angle_alpha   90.00
_cell.angle_beta   90.00
_cell.angle_gamma   90.00
#
_symmetry.space_group_name_H-M   'P 1'
#
loop_
_entity.id
_entity.type
_entity.pdbx_description
1 polymer ?
#
loop_
_entity_poly.entity_id
_entity_poly.type
_entity_poly.pdbx_seq_one_letter_code
_entity_poly.pdbx_strand_id
1 'polypeptide(L)'
;MHHLGTSGPTSFVLAYETYDIPDQIEVFYQGGLVHNTGYIGDDINQGTGSVVVALPPGTETSVLVRVTGPGGTDWEYTVNCPIR
;
A
#
# COMPACT_ATOMS: atom_id res chain seq x y z
N MET A 1 5.11 5.51 -7.71
CA MET A 1 6.14 4.45 -7.62
C MET A 1 7.02 4.79 -6.42
N HIS A 2 7.40 3.81 -5.61
CA HIS A 2 8.16 4.01 -4.37
C HIS A 2 9.42 3.19 -4.37
N HIS A 3 10.56 3.82 -4.11
CA HIS A 3 11.87 3.16 -4.06
C HIS A 3 12.15 2.67 -2.64
N LEU A 4 12.36 1.37 -2.50
CA LEU A 4 12.67 0.70 -1.24
C LEU A 4 14.18 0.58 -0.99
N GLY A 5 15.00 0.71 -2.05
CA GLY A 5 16.47 0.65 -1.97
C GLY A 5 17.06 -0.75 -1.74
N THR A 6 16.21 -1.75 -1.51
CA THR A 6 16.57 -3.18 -1.47
C THR A 6 15.56 -3.98 -2.25
N SER A 7 16.00 -5.10 -2.83
CA SER A 7 15.10 -6.08 -3.44
C SER A 7 14.57 -7.06 -2.40
N GLY A 8 13.48 -7.74 -2.73
CA GLY A 8 12.98 -8.85 -1.93
C GLY A 8 13.93 -10.06 -1.92
N PRO A 9 13.80 -10.99 -0.94
CA PRO A 9 12.75 -11.05 0.07
C PRO A 9 12.97 -10.01 1.16
N THR A 10 11.92 -9.24 1.46
CA THR A 10 11.92 -8.21 2.50
C THR A 10 10.48 -7.88 2.87
N SER A 11 10.27 -7.03 3.86
CA SER A 11 8.96 -6.50 4.20
C SER A 11 9.04 -5.02 4.55
N PHE A 12 7.96 -4.30 4.35
CA PHE A 12 7.84 -2.90 4.78
C PHE A 12 6.45 -2.64 5.35
N VAL A 13 6.32 -1.58 6.13
CA VAL A 13 5.02 -1.14 6.63
C VAL A 13 4.41 -0.15 5.64
N LEU A 14 3.17 -0.42 5.25
CA LEU A 14 2.30 0.53 4.56
C LEU A 14 1.30 1.06 5.59
N ALA A 15 1.33 2.36 5.88
CA ALA A 15 0.32 3.05 6.66
C ALA A 15 -0.58 3.86 5.73
N TYR A 16 -1.88 3.93 6.02
CA TYR A 16 -2.87 4.54 5.15
C TYR A 16 -4.06 5.14 5.91
N GLU A 17 -4.73 6.06 5.25
CA GLU A 17 -5.97 6.74 5.62
C GLU A 17 -6.78 6.94 4.34
N THR A 18 -8.06 6.59 4.35
CA THR A 18 -8.95 6.67 3.17
C THR A 18 -10.21 7.49 3.45
N TYR A 19 -10.29 8.10 4.64
CA TYR A 19 -11.41 8.89 5.11
C TYR A 19 -12.76 8.15 5.03
N ASP A 20 -13.85 8.91 4.93
CA ASP A 20 -15.21 8.43 4.97
C ASP A 20 -15.69 7.79 3.66
N ILE A 21 -15.01 8.05 2.54
CA ILE A 21 -15.37 7.47 1.24
C ILE A 21 -14.42 6.31 0.92
N PRO A 22 -14.92 5.09 0.71
CA PRO A 22 -14.05 3.93 0.53
C PRO A 22 -13.11 4.02 -0.69
N ASP A 23 -11.83 3.76 -0.47
CA ASP A 23 -10.79 3.59 -1.49
C ASP A 23 -10.11 2.22 -1.36
N GLN A 24 -9.56 1.74 -2.47
CA GLN A 24 -8.80 0.50 -2.52
C GLN A 24 -7.32 0.79 -2.77
N ILE A 25 -6.44 0.26 -1.92
CA ILE A 25 -4.99 0.37 -2.07
C ILE A 25 -4.40 -0.98 -2.47
N GLU A 26 -3.72 -1.00 -3.61
CA GLU A 26 -3.03 -2.16 -4.14
C GLU A 26 -1.54 -1.91 -4.24
N VAL A 27 -0.75 -2.92 -3.87
CA VAL A 27 0.71 -2.88 -3.98
C VAL A 27 1.15 -3.93 -4.99
N PHE A 28 1.94 -3.50 -5.96
CA PHE A 28 2.54 -4.34 -6.98
C PHE A 28 4.06 -4.33 -6.86
N TYR A 29 4.66 -5.50 -7.01
CA TYR A 29 6.11 -5.70 -7.06
C TYR A 29 6.45 -6.50 -8.33
N GLN A 30 7.32 -5.96 -9.18
CA GLN A 30 7.64 -6.52 -10.50
C GLN A 30 6.39 -6.83 -11.37
N GLY A 31 5.35 -6.00 -11.24
CA GLY A 31 4.07 -6.19 -11.93
C GLY A 31 3.12 -7.22 -11.29
N GLY A 32 3.56 -8.01 -10.31
CA GLY A 32 2.70 -8.91 -9.54
C GLY A 32 2.04 -8.21 -8.36
N LEU A 33 0.73 -8.44 -8.17
CA LEU A 33 0.01 -7.96 -6.99
C LEU A 33 0.51 -8.71 -5.74
N VAL A 34 1.00 -7.96 -4.74
CA VAL A 34 1.51 -8.52 -3.47
C VAL A 34 0.64 -8.15 -2.27
N HIS A 35 -0.14 -7.08 -2.37
CA HIS A 35 -1.08 -6.69 -1.33
C HIS A 35 -2.28 -5.94 -1.90
N ASN A 36 -3.44 -6.10 -1.25
CA ASN A 36 -4.69 -5.42 -1.58
C ASN A 36 -5.50 -5.25 -0.30
N THR A 37 -5.88 -4.01 0.04
CA THR A 37 -6.69 -3.71 1.22
C THR A 37 -8.17 -4.06 1.05
N GLY A 38 -8.64 -4.24 -0.19
CA GLY A 38 -10.05 -4.05 -0.54
C GLY A 38 -10.45 -2.57 -0.43
N TYR A 39 -11.73 -2.27 -0.66
CA TYR A 39 -12.26 -0.93 -0.39
C TYR A 39 -12.40 -0.75 1.12
N ILE A 40 -11.68 0.23 1.65
CA ILE A 40 -11.65 0.61 3.06
C ILE A 40 -11.92 2.11 3.15
N GLY A 41 -12.59 2.54 4.23
CA GLY A 41 -13.09 3.90 4.41
C GLY A 41 -14.54 3.87 4.90
N ASP A 42 -14.84 4.59 5.98
CA ASP A 42 -16.18 4.67 6.59
C ASP A 42 -16.26 5.81 7.61
N ASP A 43 -17.47 6.10 8.11
CA ASP A 43 -17.69 7.14 9.14
C ASP A 43 -17.25 6.70 10.56
N ILE A 44 -16.61 5.54 10.73
CA ILE A 44 -16.30 4.94 12.03
C ILE A 44 -14.79 5.03 12.33
N ASN A 45 -13.97 4.40 11.49
CA ASN A 45 -12.52 4.39 11.55
C ASN A 45 -11.89 5.07 10.34
N GLN A 46 -12.68 5.58 9.38
CA GLN A 46 -12.16 6.36 8.25
C GLN A 46 -11.21 5.55 7.36
N GLY A 47 -11.17 4.23 7.53
CA GLY A 47 -10.18 3.39 6.88
C GLY A 47 -8.73 3.68 7.29
N THR A 48 -8.50 4.36 8.43
CA THR A 48 -7.16 4.44 9.03
C THR A 48 -6.61 3.04 9.29
N GLY A 49 -5.40 2.76 8.84
CA GLY A 49 -4.79 1.46 9.07
C GLY A 49 -3.31 1.39 8.78
N SER A 50 -2.72 0.25 9.13
CA SER A 50 -1.37 -0.10 8.73
C SER A 50 -1.22 -1.60 8.56
N VAL A 51 -0.34 -2.01 7.64
CA VAL A 51 -0.11 -3.41 7.31
C VAL A 51 1.35 -3.66 6.95
N VAL A 52 1.87 -4.82 7.32
CA VAL A 52 3.16 -5.30 6.85
C VAL A 52 2.98 -5.97 5.50
N VAL A 53 3.60 -5.40 4.46
CA VAL A 53 3.61 -5.96 3.11
C VAL A 53 4.88 -6.77 2.93
N ALA A 54 4.73 -8.08 2.68
CA ALA A 54 5.86 -8.97 2.39
C ALA A 54 6.12 -9.04 0.88
N LEU A 55 7.37 -8.87 0.49
CA LEU A 55 7.82 -9.01 -0.90
C LEU A 55 8.47 -10.38 -1.11
N PRO A 56 8.11 -11.11 -2.18
CA PRO A 56 8.82 -12.33 -2.57
C PRO A 56 10.24 -12.00 -3.06
N PRO A 57 11.12 -13.01 -3.20
CA PRO A 57 12.41 -12.84 -3.88
C PRO A 57 12.24 -12.20 -5.27
N GLY A 58 13.09 -11.22 -5.57
CA GLY A 58 13.09 -10.51 -6.85
C GLY A 58 14.29 -9.61 -7.01
N THR A 59 14.31 -8.82 -8.08
CA THR A 59 15.42 -7.94 -8.47
C THR A 59 15.07 -6.45 -8.41
N GLU A 60 13.78 -6.10 -8.50
CA GLU A 60 13.35 -4.71 -8.38
C GLU A 60 13.60 -4.17 -6.98
N THR A 61 13.94 -2.88 -6.90
CA THR A 61 14.13 -2.18 -5.61
C THR A 61 13.00 -1.19 -5.35
N SER A 62 11.86 -1.37 -6.02
CA SER A 62 10.73 -0.45 -5.96
C SER A 62 9.39 -1.19 -6.04
N VAL A 63 8.35 -0.54 -5.54
CA VAL A 63 6.96 -1.01 -5.63
C VAL A 63 6.08 0.05 -6.29
N LEU A 64 5.01 -0.41 -6.93
CA LEU A 64 3.93 0.46 -7.37
C LEU A 64 2.80 0.36 -6.36
N VAL A 65 2.43 1.50 -5.77
CA VAL A 65 1.20 1.63 -4.99
C VAL A 65 0.17 2.30 -5.89
N ARG A 66 -1.00 1.67 -6.02
CA ARG A 66 -2.15 2.19 -6.76
C ARG A 66 -3.31 2.37 -5.80
N VAL A 67 -3.93 3.54 -5.84
CA VAL A 67 -5.17 3.82 -5.11
C VAL A 67 -6.30 3.94 -6.14
N THR A 68 -7.43 3.29 -5.88
CA THR A 68 -8.63 3.31 -6.73
C THR A 68 -9.83 3.65 -5.88
N GLY A 69 -10.55 4.71 -6.24
CA GLY A 69 -11.75 5.16 -5.53
C GLY A 69 -12.81 5.72 -6.48
N PRO A 70 -14.03 5.97 -5.98
CA PRO A 70 -15.02 6.78 -6.67
C PRO A 70 -14.56 8.24 -6.81
N GLY A 71 -15.37 9.09 -7.44
CA GLY A 71 -15.06 10.52 -7.52
C GLY A 71 -15.28 11.23 -6.19
N GLY A 72 -14.41 12.18 -5.84
CA GLY A 72 -14.54 13.01 -4.64
C GLY A 72 -13.94 12.39 -3.37
N THR A 73 -13.17 11.31 -3.49
CA THR A 73 -12.40 10.75 -2.36
C THR A 73 -11.13 11.55 -2.07
N ASP A 74 -10.62 11.36 -0.85
CA ASP A 74 -9.31 11.80 -0.43
C ASP A 74 -8.59 10.60 0.20
N TRP A 75 -7.26 10.59 0.17
CA TRP A 75 -6.49 9.50 0.75
C TRP A 75 -5.06 9.93 1.04
N GLU A 76 -4.49 9.32 2.08
CA GLU A 76 -3.09 9.45 2.42
C GLU A 76 -2.48 8.07 2.63
N TYR A 77 -1.22 7.90 2.19
CA TYR A 77 -0.47 6.70 2.56
C TYR A 77 1.03 6.99 2.65
N THR A 78 1.70 6.19 3.48
CA THR A 78 3.17 6.22 3.64
C THR A 78 3.73 4.83 3.45
N VAL A 79 4.74 4.72 2.58
CA VAL A 79 5.56 3.52 2.42
C VAL A 79 6.82 3.69 3.26
N ASN A 80 6.93 2.91 4.33
CA ASN A 80 8.09 2.98 5.23
C ASN A 80 9.29 2.25 4.63
N CYS A 81 10.49 2.57 5.13
CA CYS A 81 11.68 1.81 4.81
C CYS A 81 11.51 0.32 5.17
N PRO A 82 12.03 -0.61 4.35
CA PRO A 82 11.97 -2.02 4.66
C PRO A 82 12.63 -2.39 5.99
N ILE A 83 12.01 -3.32 6.72
CA ILE A 83 12.52 -3.88 7.96
C ILE A 83 13.42 -5.07 7.57
N ARG A 84 14.67 -5.05 8.04
CA ARG A 84 15.68 -6.07 7.74
C ARG A 84 15.77 -7.11 8.86
#